data_AF-A0A2V8GM85-F1
#
_entry.id   AF-A0A2V8GM85-F1
#
_cell.length_a   1.000
_cell.length_b   1.000
_cell.length_c   1.000
_cell.angle_alpha   90.00
_cell.angle_beta   90.00
_cell.angle_gamma   90.00
#
_symmetry.space_group_name_H-M   'P 1'
#
loop_
_entity.id
_entity.type
_entity.pdbx_description
1 polymer ?
#
loop_
_entity_poly.entity_id
_entity_poly.type
_entity_poly.pdbx_seq_one_letter_code
_entity_poly.pdbx_strand_id
1 'polypeptide(L)'
;MSSRQIEKRTYEDVAFRYLSADEHPDHSTINEFRQRHLKALAGLFMQALQLCQAAGLVKMGHVALDGTKQQANPPQVPDPEQAKPEDKAQRNFTDPDSRIMPDGAHKGNFVQAYNAQIAVDAEAQVIVAADITQEVNDKQQLAPMLEQVQQNTGAKPVAASADTGYCSTGQITDKRVEGIDLHVATERNKHGASSESVDAKTEPAEDASALEQMKQKLQSEAGRALYKMRKAIVEPVFGQIKECRGFRRFSFRSLENVRSEWQLVCLTHNLLKLFRSRRRPPCALFPTASPQMA
;
A
#
# COMPACT_ATOMS: atom_id res chain seq x y z
N MET A 1 3.00 14.86 6.50
CA MET A 1 3.32 16.15 7.14
C MET A 1 2.53 17.24 6.42
N SER A 2 1.90 18.16 7.14
CA SER A 2 1.13 19.25 6.52
C SER A 2 2.05 20.36 6.03
N SER A 3 1.60 21.19 5.08
CA SER A 3 2.39 22.31 4.56
C SER A 3 2.79 23.32 5.67
N ARG A 4 1.91 23.55 6.65
CA ARG A 4 2.21 24.37 7.84
C ARG A 4 3.30 23.77 8.72
N GLN A 5 3.33 22.44 8.85
CA GLN A 5 4.42 21.76 9.57
C GLN A 5 5.73 21.85 8.82
N ILE A 6 5.71 21.78 7.49
CA ILE A 6 6.91 21.94 6.65
C ILE A 6 7.44 23.38 6.80
N GLU A 7 6.58 24.39 6.63
CA GLU A 7 6.92 25.80 6.87
C GLU A 7 7.53 26.00 8.26
N LYS A 8 6.87 25.53 9.33
CA LYS A 8 7.38 25.65 10.69
C LYS A 8 8.77 25.00 10.86
N ARG A 9 9.01 23.86 10.21
CA ARG A 9 10.29 23.15 10.31
C ARG A 9 11.43 23.85 9.57
N THR A 10 11.19 24.62 8.52
CA THR A 10 12.28 25.40 7.90
C THR A 10 12.86 26.40 8.91
N TYR A 11 12.05 26.90 9.84
CA TYR A 11 12.52 27.75 10.95
C TYR A 11 13.14 26.96 12.10
N GLU A 12 12.54 25.86 12.53
CA GLU A 12 12.89 25.22 13.82
C GLU A 12 13.87 24.04 13.70
N ASP A 13 13.99 23.43 12.52
CA ASP A 13 14.76 22.20 12.31
C ASP A 13 15.93 22.46 11.36
N VAL A 14 17.15 22.23 11.84
CA VAL A 14 18.39 22.48 11.09
C VAL A 14 18.44 21.69 9.78
N ALA A 15 17.92 20.46 9.75
CA ALA A 15 17.92 19.65 8.53
C ALA A 15 16.97 20.24 7.48
N PHE A 16 15.80 20.74 7.91
CA PHE A 16 14.86 21.39 7.00
C PHE A 16 15.40 22.72 6.50
N ARG A 17 16.02 23.51 7.36
CA ARG A 17 16.70 24.76 6.98
C ARG A 17 17.80 24.53 5.96
N TYR A 18 18.61 23.48 6.13
CA TYR A 18 19.62 23.11 5.15
C TYR A 18 19.00 22.68 3.82
N LEU A 19 17.97 21.82 3.86
CA LEU A 19 17.27 21.35 2.66
C LEU A 19 16.56 22.47 1.89
N SER A 20 16.06 23.49 2.60
CA SER A 20 15.44 24.67 2.00
C SER A 20 16.44 25.76 1.64
N ALA A 21 17.75 25.53 1.80
CA ALA A 21 18.79 26.54 1.60
C ALA A 21 18.54 27.85 2.37
N ASP A 22 18.06 27.72 3.60
CA ASP A 22 17.65 28.82 4.49
C ASP A 22 16.45 29.65 3.97
N GLU A 23 15.72 29.15 2.97
CA GLU A 23 14.44 29.72 2.57
C GLU A 23 13.30 29.21 3.46
N HIS A 24 12.29 30.07 3.63
CA HIS A 24 11.11 29.78 4.44
C HIS A 24 9.81 30.02 3.65
N PRO A 25 9.54 29.23 2.59
CA PRO A 25 8.30 29.37 1.84
C PRO A 25 7.10 29.13 2.75
N ASP A 26 6.08 29.99 2.64
CA ASP A 26 4.87 29.85 3.43
C ASP A 26 4.09 28.57 3.06
N HIS A 27 3.21 28.15 3.96
CA HIS A 27 2.41 26.94 3.75
C HIS A 27 1.54 26.98 2.49
N SER A 28 1.13 28.16 2.02
CA SER A 28 0.34 28.34 0.81
C SER A 28 1.18 27.97 -0.42
N THR A 29 2.38 28.54 -0.51
CA THR A 29 3.38 28.27 -1.55
C THR A 29 3.74 26.78 -1.60
N ILE A 30 4.01 26.16 -0.45
CA ILE A 30 4.29 24.72 -0.36
C ILE A 30 3.09 23.90 -0.82
N ASN A 31 1.88 24.27 -0.39
CA ASN A 31 0.66 23.56 -0.77
C ASN A 31 0.38 23.67 -2.29
N GLU A 32 0.50 24.86 -2.87
CA GLU A 32 0.32 25.09 -4.30
C GLU A 32 1.34 24.31 -5.13
N PHE A 33 2.61 24.31 -4.72
CA PHE A 33 3.64 23.50 -5.36
C PHE A 33 3.27 22.02 -5.35
N ARG A 34 2.89 21.49 -4.17
CA ARG A 34 2.51 20.09 -4.05
C ARG A 34 1.28 19.77 -4.91
N GLN A 35 0.27 20.63 -4.95
CA GLN A 35 -0.92 20.44 -5.79
C GLN A 35 -0.56 20.43 -7.28
N ARG A 36 0.20 21.42 -7.73
CA ARG A 36 0.61 21.60 -9.12
C ARG A 36 1.42 20.40 -9.64
N HIS A 37 2.28 19.83 -8.80
CA HIS A 37 3.23 18.78 -9.20
C HIS A 37 2.86 17.39 -8.67
N LEU A 38 1.71 17.21 -8.03
CA LEU A 38 1.38 15.97 -7.30
C LEU A 38 1.48 14.72 -8.18
N LYS A 39 0.94 14.78 -9.39
CA LYS A 39 0.95 13.65 -10.35
C LYS A 39 2.37 13.34 -10.83
N ALA A 40 3.17 14.37 -11.11
CA ALA A 40 4.57 14.19 -11.51
C ALA A 40 5.40 13.56 -10.38
N LEU A 41 5.23 14.04 -9.15
CA LEU A 41 5.88 13.48 -7.96
C LEU A 41 5.45 12.03 -7.70
N ALA A 42 4.17 11.71 -7.90
CA ALA A 42 3.67 10.33 -7.82
C ALA A 42 4.33 9.43 -8.88
N GLY A 43 4.55 9.93 -10.10
CA GLY A 43 5.24 9.20 -11.16
C GLY A 43 6.68 8.79 -10.81
N LEU A 44 7.34 9.51 -9.90
CA LEU A 44 8.68 9.15 -9.42
C LEU A 44 8.71 7.83 -8.63
N PHE A 45 7.56 7.36 -8.12
CA PHE A 45 7.46 6.03 -7.48
C PHE A 45 8.02 4.93 -8.38
N MET A 46 7.62 4.93 -9.65
CA MET A 46 8.06 3.92 -10.62
C MET A 46 9.57 3.99 -10.87
N GLN A 47 10.14 5.20 -10.95
CA GLN A 47 11.58 5.37 -11.11
C GLN A 47 12.36 4.85 -9.90
N ALA A 48 11.88 5.11 -8.68
CA ALA A 48 12.51 4.57 -7.48
C ALA A 48 12.40 3.05 -7.36
N LEU A 49 11.27 2.46 -7.81
CA LEU A 49 11.12 1.01 -7.89
C LEU A 49 12.14 0.40 -8.88
N GLN A 50 12.29 0.99 -10.06
CA GLN A 50 13.30 0.57 -11.05
C GLN A 50 14.72 0.62 -10.49
N LEU A 51 15.06 1.68 -9.74
CA LEU A 51 16.34 1.77 -9.05
C LEU A 51 16.52 0.65 -8.01
N CYS A 52 15.46 0.32 -7.25
CA CYS A 52 15.51 -0.79 -6.30
C CYS A 52 15.68 -2.15 -6.99
N GLN A 53 14.97 -2.40 -8.10
CA GLN A 53 15.12 -3.62 -8.90
C GLN A 53 16.56 -3.76 -9.41
N ALA A 54 17.10 -2.69 -9.97
CA ALA A 54 18.45 -2.69 -10.52
C ALA A 54 19.55 -2.78 -9.47
N ALA A 55 19.30 -2.32 -8.24
CA ALA A 55 20.15 -2.56 -7.08
C ALA A 55 19.99 -4.00 -6.49
N GLY A 56 19.15 -4.84 -7.11
CA GLY A 56 18.91 -6.22 -6.70
C GLY A 56 18.11 -6.37 -5.40
N LEU A 57 17.35 -5.33 -5.01
CA LEU A 57 16.52 -5.32 -3.79
C LEU A 57 15.13 -5.92 -3.98
N VAL A 58 14.78 -6.27 -5.22
CA VAL A 58 13.50 -6.90 -5.57
C VAL A 58 13.82 -8.23 -6.23
N LYS A 59 13.27 -9.32 -5.69
CA LYS A 59 13.53 -10.68 -6.18
C LYS A 59 12.32 -11.37 -6.79
N MET A 60 11.12 -10.87 -6.53
CA MET A 60 9.85 -11.46 -6.98
C MET A 60 9.66 -12.92 -6.54
N GLY A 61 10.37 -13.36 -5.50
CA GLY A 61 10.19 -14.70 -4.93
C GLY A 61 8.90 -14.77 -4.13
N HIS A 62 8.77 -13.92 -3.11
CA HIS A 62 7.57 -13.85 -2.29
C HIS A 62 7.11 -12.40 -2.16
N VAL A 63 5.85 -12.14 -2.49
CA VAL A 63 5.20 -10.83 -2.34
C VAL A 63 4.06 -10.93 -1.32
N ALA A 64 4.09 -10.05 -0.31
CA ALA A 64 3.01 -9.94 0.67
C ALA A 64 2.10 -8.75 0.33
N LEU A 65 0.80 -9.01 0.27
CA LEU A 65 -0.24 -7.99 0.07
C LEU A 65 -0.97 -7.72 1.38
N ASP A 66 -1.21 -6.45 1.64
CA ASP A 66 -2.01 -6.04 2.78
C ASP A 66 -2.60 -4.63 2.57
N GLY A 67 -3.69 -4.40 3.29
CA GLY A 67 -4.57 -3.26 3.14
C GLY A 67 -4.75 -2.57 4.47
N THR A 68 -4.78 -1.24 4.46
CA THR A 68 -4.92 -0.49 5.70
C THR A 68 -5.86 0.69 5.53
N LYS A 69 -6.72 0.88 6.52
CA LYS A 69 -7.62 2.02 6.56
C LYS A 69 -6.83 3.24 7.03
N GLN A 70 -6.89 4.29 6.23
CA GLN A 70 -6.08 5.49 6.39
C GLN A 70 -6.99 6.71 6.32
N GLN A 71 -6.92 7.58 7.33
CA GLN A 71 -7.89 8.67 7.47
C GLN A 71 -7.82 9.64 6.29
N ALA A 72 -8.99 10.07 5.83
CA ALA A 72 -9.11 11.15 4.88
C ALA A 72 -8.76 12.48 5.54
N ASN A 73 -8.57 13.52 4.73
CA ASN A 73 -8.42 14.87 5.25
C ASN A 73 -9.74 15.30 5.94
N PRO A 74 -9.71 15.81 7.19
CA PRO A 74 -10.93 16.19 7.91
C PRO A 74 -11.83 17.15 7.11
N PRO A 75 -13.17 17.04 7.28
CA PRO A 75 -14.09 17.98 6.69
C PRO A 75 -13.83 19.40 7.20
N GLN A 76 -14.02 20.39 6.34
CA GLN A 76 -14.15 21.79 6.74
C GLN A 76 -15.62 22.01 7.08
N VAL A 77 -15.91 22.64 8.22
CA VAL A 77 -17.28 22.97 8.61
C VAL A 77 -17.84 23.94 7.54
N PRO A 78 -18.87 23.56 6.76
CA PRO A 78 -19.48 24.46 5.80
C PRO A 78 -20.19 25.62 6.52
N ASP A 79 -20.43 26.71 5.80
CA ASP A 79 -21.31 27.78 6.27
C ASP A 79 -22.74 27.21 6.48
N PRO A 80 -23.37 27.34 7.67
CA PRO A 80 -24.64 26.69 8.00
C PRO A 80 -25.80 26.96 7.04
N GLU A 81 -25.76 28.04 6.24
CA GLU A 81 -26.80 28.35 5.26
C GLU A 81 -26.76 27.48 4.00
N GLN A 82 -25.64 26.81 3.69
CA GLN A 82 -25.45 26.06 2.44
C GLN A 82 -25.67 24.54 2.57
N ALA A 83 -25.94 24.03 3.77
CA ALA A 83 -25.98 22.58 4.04
C ALA A 83 -27.40 22.09 4.38
N LYS A 84 -28.20 21.77 3.36
CA LYS A 84 -29.35 20.87 3.51
C LYS A 84 -28.98 19.47 3.00
N PRO A 85 -28.64 18.50 3.88
CA PRO A 85 -28.40 17.12 3.45
C PRO A 85 -29.72 16.44 3.05
N GLU A 86 -29.66 15.56 2.04
CA GLU A 86 -30.75 14.62 1.72
C GLU A 86 -30.79 13.49 2.77
N ASP A 87 -31.99 13.06 3.14
CA ASP A 87 -32.30 12.20 4.31
C ASP A 87 -31.57 10.84 4.39
N LYS A 88 -30.84 10.42 3.35
CA LYS A 88 -30.15 9.11 3.29
C LYS A 88 -28.71 9.15 2.80
N ALA A 89 -28.16 10.31 2.45
CA ALA A 89 -26.81 10.43 1.91
C ALA A 89 -25.81 10.82 3.02
N GLN A 90 -25.22 9.85 3.71
CA GLN A 90 -24.00 10.10 4.51
C GLN A 90 -22.79 10.24 3.58
N ARG A 91 -22.71 11.34 2.84
CA ARG A 91 -21.56 11.70 2.00
C ARG A 91 -20.85 12.89 2.64
N ASN A 92 -19.52 12.79 2.76
CA ASN A 92 -18.72 13.92 3.21
C ASN A 92 -18.72 14.99 2.11
N PHE A 93 -19.31 16.16 2.40
CA PHE A 93 -19.37 17.29 1.46
C PHE A 93 -17.99 17.83 1.09
N THR A 94 -17.03 17.78 2.02
CA THR A 94 -15.69 18.30 1.79
C THR A 94 -14.81 17.33 1.00
N ASP A 95 -14.96 16.02 1.25
CA ASP A 95 -14.25 14.97 0.50
C ASP A 95 -15.21 13.85 0.04
N PRO A 96 -15.89 14.03 -1.10
CA PRO A 96 -16.98 13.15 -1.55
C PRO A 96 -16.52 11.74 -1.93
N ASP A 97 -15.22 11.53 -2.07
CA ASP A 97 -14.59 10.26 -2.44
C ASP A 97 -14.16 9.43 -1.23
N SER A 98 -14.08 10.04 -0.06
CA SER A 98 -13.82 9.31 1.18
C SER A 98 -15.04 8.50 1.62
N ARG A 99 -14.86 7.46 2.42
CA ARG A 99 -15.95 6.62 2.95
C ARG A 99 -15.84 6.47 4.46
N ILE A 100 -16.97 6.23 5.11
CA ILE A 100 -17.01 5.84 6.52
C ILE A 100 -16.57 4.37 6.58
N MET A 101 -15.46 4.10 7.26
CA MET A 101 -14.87 2.78 7.39
C MET A 101 -14.63 2.44 8.86
N PRO A 102 -14.75 1.17 9.27
CA PRO A 102 -14.43 0.78 10.64
C PRO A 102 -12.95 1.03 10.92
N ASP A 103 -12.66 1.60 12.09
CA ASP A 103 -11.29 1.77 12.56
C ASP A 103 -10.71 0.39 12.91
N GLY A 104 -9.59 0.05 12.28
CA GLY A 104 -8.87 -1.20 12.54
C GLY A 104 -8.27 -1.26 13.96
N ALA A 105 -8.00 -0.10 14.58
CA ALA A 105 -7.43 -0.02 15.92
C ALA A 105 -8.47 -0.08 17.05
N HIS A 106 -9.66 0.51 16.82
CA HIS A 106 -10.72 0.61 17.83
C HIS A 106 -12.01 -0.01 17.32
N LYS A 107 -12.28 -1.25 17.72
CA LYS A 107 -13.53 -1.94 17.36
C LYS A 107 -14.76 -1.11 17.76
N GLY A 108 -15.63 -0.86 16.78
CA GLY A 108 -16.86 -0.09 16.96
C GLY A 108 -16.73 1.38 16.60
N ASN A 109 -15.51 1.91 16.44
CA ASN A 109 -15.31 3.25 15.93
C ASN A 109 -15.31 3.24 14.40
N PHE A 110 -15.84 4.32 13.82
CA PHE A 110 -15.83 4.56 12.39
C PHE A 110 -15.07 5.84 12.09
N VAL A 111 -14.28 5.82 11.04
CA VAL A 111 -13.47 6.94 10.58
C VAL A 111 -13.75 7.22 9.12
N GLN A 112 -13.73 8.49 8.74
CA GLN A 112 -13.72 8.87 7.33
C GLN A 112 -12.34 8.56 6.77
N ALA A 113 -12.26 7.61 5.83
CA ALA A 113 -11.01 7.03 5.39
C ALA A 113 -11.04 6.61 3.92
N TYR A 114 -9.84 6.30 3.44
CA TYR A 114 -9.59 5.51 2.24
C TYR A 114 -8.94 4.19 2.64
N ASN A 115 -9.09 3.20 1.76
CA ASN A 115 -8.44 1.92 1.93
C ASN A 115 -7.15 1.89 1.09
N ALA A 116 -6.01 1.96 1.77
CA ALA A 116 -4.69 2.00 1.15
C ALA A 116 -4.08 0.60 1.04
N GLN A 117 -3.70 0.23 -0.17
CA GLN A 117 -3.19 -1.09 -0.54
C GLN A 117 -1.71 -1.01 -0.86
N ILE A 118 -0.94 -2.03 -0.46
CA ILE A 118 0.45 -2.24 -0.88
C ILE A 118 0.71 -3.71 -1.18
N ALA A 119 1.62 -3.95 -2.12
CA ALA A 119 2.28 -5.23 -2.32
C ALA A 119 3.78 -5.04 -2.09
N VAL A 120 4.37 -5.91 -1.27
CA VAL A 120 5.75 -5.75 -0.77
C VAL A 120 6.56 -7.00 -1.08
N ASP A 121 7.71 -6.83 -1.72
CA ASP A 121 8.67 -7.90 -1.97
C ASP A 121 9.44 -8.28 -0.69
N ALA A 122 9.60 -9.58 -0.45
CA ALA A 122 10.15 -10.12 0.78
C ALA A 122 11.65 -9.84 1.00
N GLU A 123 12.45 -9.65 -0.06
CA GLU A 123 13.93 -9.55 0.03
C GLU A 123 14.36 -8.35 0.88
N ALA A 124 13.85 -7.16 0.54
CA ALA A 124 14.24 -5.91 1.20
C ALA A 124 13.04 -5.11 1.73
N GLN A 125 11.83 -5.68 1.70
CA GLN A 125 10.57 -5.00 1.99
C GLN A 125 10.37 -3.76 1.11
N VAL A 126 10.67 -3.89 -0.19
CA VAL A 126 10.42 -2.86 -1.21
C VAL A 126 8.96 -2.95 -1.64
N ILE A 127 8.28 -1.81 -1.69
CA ILE A 127 6.90 -1.72 -2.18
C ILE A 127 6.95 -1.81 -3.72
N VAL A 128 6.35 -2.85 -4.27
CA VAL A 128 6.33 -3.14 -5.72
C VAL A 128 5.03 -2.69 -6.38
N ALA A 129 3.95 -2.57 -5.62
CA ALA A 129 2.69 -1.98 -6.07
C ALA A 129 1.98 -1.30 -4.90
N ALA A 130 1.20 -0.26 -5.21
CA ALA A 130 0.48 0.52 -4.23
C ALA A 130 -0.74 1.16 -4.91
N ASP A 131 -1.89 1.15 -4.23
CA ASP A 131 -3.09 1.83 -4.73
C ASP A 131 -4.03 2.26 -3.60
N ILE A 132 -5.04 3.05 -3.95
CA ILE A 132 -6.12 3.49 -3.09
C ILE A 132 -7.45 3.01 -3.66
N THR A 133 -8.27 2.43 -2.79
CA THR A 133 -9.65 2.06 -3.09
C THR A 133 -10.64 2.71 -2.11
N GLN A 134 -11.87 2.91 -2.59
CA GLN A 134 -13.01 3.34 -1.78
C GLN A 134 -13.71 2.15 -1.12
N GLU A 135 -13.35 0.92 -1.47
CA GLU A 135 -13.93 -0.29 -0.91
C GLU A 135 -13.58 -0.44 0.57
N VAL A 136 -14.59 -0.75 1.39
CA VAL A 136 -14.43 -0.94 2.85
C VAL A 136 -13.67 -2.23 3.15
N ASN A 137 -13.72 -3.21 2.26
CA ASN A 137 -13.06 -4.50 2.41
C ASN A 137 -12.11 -4.77 1.24
N ASP A 138 -11.26 -5.78 1.43
CA ASP A 138 -10.15 -6.07 0.52
C ASP A 138 -10.46 -7.24 -0.45
N LYS A 139 -11.71 -7.71 -0.49
CA LYS A 139 -12.12 -8.95 -1.17
C LYS A 139 -11.94 -8.93 -2.68
N GLN A 140 -11.80 -7.76 -3.29
CA GLN A 140 -11.64 -7.59 -4.74
C GLN A 140 -10.26 -7.02 -5.11
N GLN A 141 -9.35 -6.95 -4.15
CA GLN A 141 -8.07 -6.23 -4.32
C GLN A 141 -6.89 -7.16 -4.63
N LEU A 142 -7.06 -8.48 -4.56
CA LEU A 142 -5.96 -9.45 -4.77
C LEU A 142 -5.46 -9.46 -6.22
N ALA A 143 -6.34 -9.77 -7.18
CA ALA A 143 -5.97 -9.89 -8.58
C ALA A 143 -5.54 -8.55 -9.20
N PRO A 144 -6.23 -7.40 -8.96
CA PRO A 144 -5.76 -6.11 -9.45
C PRO A 144 -4.38 -5.71 -8.92
N MET A 145 -4.09 -5.97 -7.64
CA MET A 145 -2.78 -5.66 -7.08
C MET A 145 -1.68 -6.54 -7.67
N LEU A 146 -1.92 -7.83 -7.87
CA LEU A 146 -0.94 -8.73 -8.50
C LEU A 146 -0.71 -8.40 -9.99
N GLU A 147 -1.75 -7.98 -10.69
CA GLU A 147 -1.63 -7.44 -12.04
C GLU A 147 -0.77 -6.16 -12.05
N GLN A 148 -1.00 -5.24 -11.12
CA GLN A 148 -0.17 -4.05 -10.97
C GLN A 148 1.29 -4.39 -10.64
N VAL A 149 1.53 -5.41 -9.80
CA VAL A 149 2.88 -5.93 -9.52
C VAL A 149 3.57 -6.38 -10.81
N GLN A 150 2.88 -7.15 -11.65
CA GLN A 150 3.42 -7.59 -12.94
C GLN A 150 3.69 -6.41 -13.88
N GLN A 151 2.76 -5.46 -13.98
CA GLN A 151 2.93 -4.26 -14.82
C GLN A 151 4.12 -3.41 -14.35
N ASN A 152 4.30 -3.26 -13.04
CA ASN A 152 5.32 -2.41 -12.47
C ASN A 152 6.73 -3.03 -12.53
N THR A 153 6.83 -4.34 -12.32
CA THR A 153 8.12 -5.04 -12.19
C THR A 153 8.53 -5.80 -13.45
N GLY A 154 7.60 -6.03 -14.38
CA GLY A 154 7.77 -6.83 -15.58
C GLY A 154 7.64 -8.35 -15.36
N ALA A 155 7.38 -8.82 -14.13
CA ALA A 155 7.29 -10.24 -13.80
C ALA A 155 6.21 -10.52 -12.75
N LYS A 156 5.61 -11.71 -12.82
CA LYS A 156 4.75 -12.22 -11.74
C LYS A 156 5.62 -12.72 -10.58
N PRO A 157 5.17 -12.56 -9.31
CA PRO A 157 5.86 -13.18 -8.20
C PRO A 157 5.72 -14.70 -8.23
N VAL A 158 6.73 -15.43 -7.73
CA VAL A 158 6.66 -16.89 -7.60
C VAL A 158 5.58 -17.28 -6.59
N ALA A 159 5.55 -16.62 -5.43
CA ALA A 159 4.55 -16.80 -4.40
C ALA A 159 3.96 -15.46 -3.93
N ALA A 160 2.68 -15.47 -3.55
CA ALA A 160 2.05 -14.31 -2.94
C ALA A 160 1.21 -14.67 -1.72
N SER A 161 1.24 -13.84 -0.68
CA SER A 161 0.47 -14.05 0.54
C SER A 161 -0.37 -12.84 0.89
N ALA A 162 -1.62 -13.04 1.31
CA ALA A 162 -2.54 -11.97 1.69
C ALA A 162 -3.42 -12.37 2.88
N ASP A 163 -3.96 -11.39 3.60
CA ASP A 163 -4.83 -11.66 4.74
C ASP A 163 -6.21 -12.24 4.34
N THR A 164 -7.04 -12.59 5.32
CA THR A 164 -8.38 -13.14 5.07
C THR A 164 -9.33 -12.15 4.38
N GLY A 165 -9.07 -10.85 4.48
CA GLY A 165 -9.83 -9.82 3.79
C GLY A 165 -9.78 -9.97 2.27
N TYR A 166 -8.71 -10.54 1.72
CA TYR A 166 -8.53 -10.78 0.27
C TYR A 166 -9.15 -12.10 -0.23
N CYS A 167 -9.64 -12.95 0.67
CA CYS A 167 -10.16 -14.26 0.29
C CYS A 167 -11.52 -14.12 -0.41
N SER A 168 -11.52 -14.34 -1.73
CA SER A 168 -12.70 -14.38 -2.58
C SER A 168 -12.48 -15.42 -3.67
N THR A 169 -13.44 -16.33 -3.86
CA THR A 169 -13.31 -17.42 -4.84
C THR A 169 -12.97 -16.89 -6.23
N GLY A 170 -13.68 -15.85 -6.69
CA GLY A 170 -13.44 -15.27 -8.01
C GLY A 170 -12.09 -14.55 -8.15
N GLN A 171 -11.45 -14.15 -7.05
CA GLN A 171 -10.10 -13.55 -7.10
C GLN A 171 -9.01 -14.60 -7.08
N ILE A 172 -9.22 -15.71 -6.37
CA ILE A 172 -8.25 -16.81 -6.26
C ILE A 172 -8.21 -17.63 -7.55
N THR A 173 -9.32 -17.70 -8.29
CA THR A 173 -9.41 -18.40 -9.58
C THR A 173 -9.24 -17.47 -10.79
N ASP A 174 -8.88 -16.20 -10.57
CA ASP A 174 -8.70 -15.23 -11.64
C ASP A 174 -7.47 -15.59 -12.52
N LYS A 175 -7.57 -15.43 -13.84
CA LYS A 175 -6.45 -15.68 -14.77
C LYS A 175 -5.22 -14.82 -14.46
N ARG A 176 -5.42 -13.64 -13.86
CA ARG A 176 -4.31 -12.75 -13.47
C ARG A 176 -3.42 -13.39 -12.42
N VAL A 177 -3.98 -14.19 -11.51
CA VAL A 177 -3.24 -14.87 -10.44
C VAL A 177 -2.71 -16.25 -10.84
N GLU A 178 -3.05 -16.72 -12.05
CA GLU A 178 -2.55 -17.98 -12.59
C GLU A 178 -1.02 -18.00 -12.66
N GLY A 179 -0.44 -19.11 -12.23
CA GLY A 179 1.02 -19.33 -12.15
C GLY A 179 1.68 -18.75 -10.89
N ILE A 180 0.92 -18.14 -9.97
CA ILE A 180 1.42 -17.64 -8.69
C ILE A 180 1.06 -18.63 -7.58
N ASP A 181 2.04 -19.00 -6.76
CA ASP A 181 1.84 -19.81 -5.57
C ASP A 181 1.14 -18.97 -4.49
N LEU A 182 -0.20 -18.95 -4.51
CA LEU A 182 -1.02 -18.14 -3.60
C LEU A 182 -1.15 -18.75 -2.20
N HIS A 183 -1.08 -17.90 -1.17
CA HIS A 183 -1.24 -18.23 0.25
C HIS A 183 -2.16 -17.20 0.92
N VAL A 184 -3.47 -17.37 0.79
CA VAL A 184 -4.48 -16.43 1.29
C VAL A 184 -5.31 -17.10 2.38
N ALA A 185 -5.36 -16.52 3.59
CA ALA A 185 -6.11 -17.14 4.69
C ALA A 185 -7.62 -17.16 4.41
N THR A 186 -8.26 -18.30 4.64
CA THR A 186 -9.68 -18.49 4.32
C THR A 186 -10.62 -18.21 5.50
N GLU A 187 -10.14 -18.33 6.74
CA GLU A 187 -10.93 -18.12 7.96
C GLU A 187 -10.14 -17.29 9.00
N ARG A 188 -10.84 -16.38 9.70
CA ARG A 188 -10.28 -15.76 10.92
C ARG A 188 -10.30 -16.79 12.03
N ASN A 189 -9.28 -17.65 12.09
CA ASN A 189 -9.11 -18.53 13.24
C ASN A 189 -8.93 -17.65 14.49
N LYS A 190 -9.94 -17.66 15.38
CA LYS A 190 -9.81 -17.11 16.73
C LYS A 190 -8.61 -17.81 17.37
N HIS A 191 -7.68 -17.03 17.91
CA HIS A 191 -6.54 -17.56 18.65
C HIS A 191 -7.04 -18.52 19.74
N GLY A 192 -6.60 -19.79 19.70
CA GLY A 192 -6.82 -20.74 20.80
C GLY A 192 -7.47 -22.08 20.45
N ALA A 193 -7.80 -22.39 19.19
CA ALA A 193 -8.13 -23.77 18.84
C ALA A 193 -6.85 -24.50 18.45
N SER A 194 -6.36 -25.35 19.35
CA SER A 194 -5.39 -26.40 19.03
C SER A 194 -5.89 -27.17 17.80
N SER A 195 -5.14 -27.12 16.70
CA SER A 195 -5.32 -28.07 15.62
C SER A 195 -4.87 -29.41 16.17
N GLU A 196 -5.83 -30.27 16.53
CA GLU A 196 -5.56 -31.69 16.63
C GLU A 196 -4.97 -32.14 15.28
N SER A 197 -3.86 -32.88 15.39
CA SER A 197 -3.22 -33.56 14.28
C SER A 197 -4.18 -34.59 13.72
N VAL A 198 -4.65 -34.40 12.48
CA VAL A 198 -5.34 -35.48 11.76
C VAL A 198 -4.35 -36.05 10.76
N ASP A 199 -4.14 -37.36 10.92
CA ASP A 199 -3.19 -38.21 10.26
C ASP A 199 -3.24 -38.15 8.72
N ALA A 200 -2.06 -38.35 8.15
CA ALA A 200 -1.85 -38.58 6.74
C ALA A 200 -2.62 -39.82 6.26
N LYS A 201 -3.58 -39.60 5.34
CA LYS A 201 -3.87 -40.37 4.12
C LYS A 201 -5.31 -40.11 3.67
N THR A 202 -5.49 -39.16 2.76
CA THR A 202 -6.63 -39.16 1.84
C THR A 202 -6.16 -38.65 0.49
N GLU A 203 -6.23 -39.52 -0.51
CA GLU A 203 -6.07 -39.19 -1.94
C GLU A 203 -7.00 -38.01 -2.30
N PRO A 204 -6.54 -37.03 -3.10
CA PRO A 204 -7.30 -35.83 -3.38
C PRO A 204 -8.50 -36.14 -4.29
N ALA A 205 -9.71 -35.89 -3.78
CA ALA A 205 -10.92 -35.84 -4.59
C ALA A 205 -10.81 -34.67 -5.59
N GLU A 206 -11.00 -34.96 -6.88
CA GLU A 206 -10.73 -34.05 -8.01
C GLU A 206 -11.59 -32.78 -8.10
N ASP A 207 -12.51 -32.55 -7.15
CA ASP A 207 -13.37 -31.34 -7.11
C ASP A 207 -13.34 -30.64 -5.74
N ALA A 208 -12.21 -30.64 -5.04
CA ALA A 208 -12.02 -29.77 -3.87
C ALA A 208 -12.13 -28.30 -4.31
N SER A 209 -13.12 -27.57 -3.76
CA SER A 209 -13.31 -26.14 -4.04
C SER A 209 -11.99 -25.39 -3.86
N ALA A 210 -11.65 -24.43 -4.74
CA ALA A 210 -10.36 -23.71 -4.70
C ALA A 210 -9.99 -23.16 -3.30
N LEU A 211 -10.99 -22.88 -2.46
CA LEU A 211 -10.83 -22.48 -1.06
C LEU A 211 -10.35 -23.62 -0.15
N GLU A 212 -10.83 -24.84 -0.35
CA GLU A 212 -10.41 -26.03 0.41
C GLU A 212 -8.97 -26.40 0.09
N GLN A 213 -8.59 -26.34 -1.19
CA GLN A 213 -7.20 -26.51 -1.62
C GLN A 213 -6.28 -25.48 -0.96
N MET A 214 -6.70 -24.21 -0.92
CA MET A 214 -5.99 -23.13 -0.21
C MET A 214 -5.87 -23.41 1.30
N LYS A 215 -6.94 -23.89 1.93
CA LYS A 215 -6.97 -24.23 3.36
C LYS A 215 -5.98 -25.37 3.68
N GLN A 216 -5.98 -26.44 2.89
CA GLN A 216 -5.05 -27.56 3.04
C GLN A 216 -3.59 -27.10 2.84
N LYS A 217 -3.35 -26.26 1.84
CA LYS A 217 -2.03 -25.69 1.58
C LYS A 217 -1.50 -24.87 2.75
N LEU A 218 -2.34 -24.03 3.37
CA LEU A 218 -2.01 -23.27 4.56
C LEU A 218 -1.86 -24.12 5.83
N GLN A 219 -2.26 -25.39 5.82
CA GLN A 219 -2.01 -26.32 6.93
C GLN A 219 -0.65 -27.02 6.80
N SER A 220 -0.11 -27.15 5.58
CA SER A 220 1.22 -27.71 5.34
C SER A 220 2.34 -26.90 6.03
N GLU A 221 3.44 -27.55 6.41
CA GLU A 221 4.57 -26.86 7.06
C GLU A 221 5.16 -25.75 6.18
N ALA A 222 5.36 -26.04 4.89
CA ALA A 222 5.86 -25.06 3.92
C ALA A 222 4.90 -23.87 3.74
N GLY A 223 3.59 -24.12 3.60
CA GLY A 223 2.58 -23.07 3.45
C GLY A 223 2.45 -22.21 4.72
N ARG A 224 2.49 -22.83 5.90
CA ARG A 224 2.50 -22.10 7.19
C ARG A 224 3.74 -21.22 7.32
N ALA A 225 4.92 -21.73 6.96
CA ALA A 225 6.17 -20.99 7.03
C ALA A 225 6.13 -19.76 6.11
N LEU A 226 5.71 -19.93 4.85
CA LEU A 226 5.60 -18.83 3.89
C LEU A 226 4.54 -17.82 4.32
N TYR A 227 3.36 -18.26 4.74
CA TYR A 227 2.29 -17.37 5.21
C TYR A 227 2.68 -16.59 6.47
N LYS A 228 3.44 -17.21 7.38
CA LYS A 228 3.97 -16.55 8.59
C LYS A 228 4.90 -15.39 8.25
N MET A 229 5.65 -15.48 7.15
CA MET A 229 6.53 -14.40 6.69
C MET A 229 5.77 -13.13 6.31
N ARG A 230 4.47 -13.20 5.96
CA ARG A 230 3.65 -12.01 5.67
C ARG A 230 3.77 -10.95 6.77
N LYS A 231 3.69 -11.37 8.03
CA LYS A 231 3.84 -10.49 9.21
C LYS A 231 5.22 -9.85 9.30
N ALA A 232 6.26 -10.49 8.81
CA ALA A 232 7.61 -9.93 8.76
C ALA A 232 7.83 -9.05 7.51
N ILE A 233 7.04 -9.20 6.45
CA ILE A 233 7.23 -8.50 5.19
C ILE A 233 6.44 -7.19 5.16
N VAL A 234 5.12 -7.23 5.32
CA VAL A 234 4.24 -6.08 5.04
C VAL A 234 3.84 -5.29 6.28
N GLU A 235 3.58 -5.93 7.42
CA GLU A 235 3.20 -5.22 8.66
C GLU A 235 4.27 -4.20 9.12
N PRO A 236 5.59 -4.48 9.04
CA PRO A 236 6.61 -3.51 9.41
C PRO A 236 6.64 -2.31 8.48
N VAL A 237 6.29 -2.50 7.19
CA VAL A 237 6.16 -1.39 6.24
C VAL A 237 5.09 -0.44 6.72
N PHE A 238 3.88 -0.93 7.01
CA PHE A 238 2.81 -0.10 7.57
C PHE A 238 3.19 0.55 8.90
N GLY A 239 3.85 -0.17 9.81
CA GLY A 239 4.38 0.39 11.05
C GLY A 239 5.35 1.56 10.80
N GLN A 240 6.26 1.44 9.85
CA GLN A 240 7.18 2.51 9.46
C GLN A 240 6.46 3.71 8.84
N ILE A 241 5.45 3.47 7.99
CA ILE A 241 4.64 4.54 7.39
C ILE A 241 3.89 5.32 8.46
N LYS A 242 3.23 4.59 9.37
CA LYS A 242 2.26 5.15 10.31
C LYS A 242 2.91 5.66 11.60
N GLU A 243 3.72 4.83 12.25
CA GLU A 243 4.36 5.14 13.54
C GLU A 243 5.60 6.01 13.34
N CYS A 244 6.57 5.55 12.54
CA CYS A 244 7.86 6.25 12.43
C CYS A 244 7.77 7.53 11.60
N ARG A 245 7.00 7.53 10.50
CA ARG A 245 6.84 8.70 9.62
C ARG A 245 5.62 9.55 9.95
N GLY A 246 4.77 9.11 10.90
CA GLY A 246 3.60 9.86 11.34
C GLY A 246 2.51 10.03 10.27
N PHE A 247 2.52 9.24 9.19
CA PHE A 247 1.51 9.35 8.15
C PHE A 247 0.23 8.63 8.59
N ARG A 248 -0.71 9.39 9.19
CA ARG A 248 -2.01 8.89 9.68
C ARG A 248 -3.21 9.36 8.88
N ARG A 249 -3.02 10.41 8.09
CA ARG A 249 -4.07 10.99 7.27
C ARG A 249 -3.52 11.54 5.96
N PHE A 250 -4.37 11.52 4.95
CA PHE A 250 -4.14 12.22 3.70
C PHE A 250 -4.29 13.73 3.89
N SER A 251 -3.48 14.47 3.15
CA SER A 251 -3.55 15.94 3.07
C SER A 251 -4.46 16.36 1.93
N PHE A 252 -4.51 15.57 0.86
CA PHE A 252 -5.34 15.86 -0.31
C PHE A 252 -6.72 15.22 -0.21
N ARG A 253 -7.61 15.68 -1.11
CA ARG A 253 -8.98 15.21 -1.28
C ARG A 253 -9.17 14.78 -2.73
N SER A 254 -10.24 14.03 -3.00
CA SER A 254 -10.45 13.25 -4.23
C SER A 254 -9.58 12.02 -4.34
N LEU A 255 -10.14 10.98 -4.95
CA LEU A 255 -9.48 9.69 -5.12
C LEU A 255 -8.15 9.82 -5.87
N GLU A 256 -8.09 10.65 -6.92
CA GLU A 256 -6.89 10.79 -7.76
C GLU A 256 -5.72 11.43 -7.01
N ASN A 257 -5.97 12.52 -6.27
CA ASN A 257 -4.92 13.19 -5.52
C ASN A 257 -4.48 12.35 -4.31
N VAL A 258 -5.41 11.67 -3.65
CA VAL A 258 -5.11 10.76 -2.53
C VAL A 258 -4.26 9.58 -3.01
N ARG A 259 -4.58 9.00 -4.19
CA ARG A 259 -3.74 7.99 -4.85
C ARG A 259 -2.33 8.52 -5.11
N SER A 260 -2.21 9.73 -5.63
CA SER A 260 -0.91 10.35 -5.92
C SER A 260 -0.10 10.62 -4.64
N GLU A 261 -0.74 11.07 -3.56
CA GLU A 261 -0.11 11.23 -2.25
C GLU A 261 0.35 9.88 -1.69
N TRP A 262 -0.43 8.81 -1.88
CA TRP A 262 -0.05 7.46 -1.48
C TRP A 262 1.21 6.97 -2.21
N GLN A 263 1.29 7.22 -3.52
CA GLN A 263 2.50 6.92 -4.30
C GLN A 263 3.72 7.68 -3.78
N LEU A 264 3.58 8.95 -3.43
CA LEU A 264 4.68 9.75 -2.84
C LEU A 264 5.17 9.18 -1.50
N VAL A 265 4.24 8.69 -0.67
CA VAL A 265 4.57 8.02 0.60
C VAL A 265 5.31 6.70 0.38
N CYS A 266 4.88 5.92 -0.61
CA CYS A 266 5.52 4.66 -1.00
C CYS A 266 6.89 4.89 -1.66
N LEU A 267 7.02 5.92 -2.49
CA LEU A 267 8.27 6.38 -3.07
C LEU A 267 9.32 6.64 -1.98
N THR A 268 8.94 7.43 -0.98
CA THR A 268 9.85 7.75 0.14
C THR A 268 10.30 6.50 0.88
N HIS A 269 9.42 5.49 1.02
CA HIS A 269 9.77 4.21 1.63
C HIS A 269 10.83 3.48 0.82
N ASN A 270 10.62 3.35 -0.49
CA ASN A 270 11.54 2.66 -1.40
C ASN A 270 12.91 3.36 -1.43
N LEU A 271 12.95 4.70 -1.47
CA LEU A 271 14.20 5.45 -1.41
C LEU A 271 14.96 5.21 -0.10
N LEU A 272 14.26 5.11 1.04
CA LEU A 272 14.89 4.78 2.32
C LEU A 272 15.41 3.34 2.34
N LYS A 273 14.74 2.39 1.69
CA LYS A 273 15.24 1.01 1.52
C LYS A 273 16.52 0.99 0.69
N LEU A 274 16.50 1.69 -0.45
CA LEU A 274 17.67 1.84 -1.30
C LEU A 274 18.86 2.46 -0.54
N PHE A 275 18.64 3.60 0.11
CA PHE A 275 19.65 4.29 0.91
C PHE A 275 20.26 3.39 2.00
N ARG A 276 19.43 2.69 2.77
CA ARG A 276 19.89 1.82 3.86
C ARG A 276 20.63 0.57 3.36
N SER A 277 20.30 0.08 2.17
CA SER A 277 20.94 -1.10 1.60
C SER A 277 22.41 -0.87 1.24
N ARG A 278 22.82 0.39 1.03
CA ARG A 278 24.13 0.79 0.49
C ARG A 278 24.49 0.13 -0.85
N ARG A 279 23.52 -0.51 -1.53
CA ARG A 279 23.71 -1.08 -2.88
C ARG A 279 23.62 0.03 -3.90
N ARG A 280 24.53 0.02 -4.88
CA ARG A 280 24.53 1.01 -5.97
C ARG A 280 23.84 0.41 -7.20
N PRO A 281 22.75 1.02 -7.68
CA PRO A 281 22.18 0.62 -8.96
C PRO A 281 23.20 0.88 -10.09
N PRO A 282 23.23 0.06 -11.15
CA PRO A 282 24.09 0.29 -12.31
C PRO A 282 23.84 1.66 -12.94
N CYS A 283 24.91 2.31 -13.44
CA CYS A 283 24.91 3.71 -13.83
C CYS A 283 24.02 4.06 -15.06
N ALA A 284 23.57 3.07 -15.81
CA ALA A 284 22.92 3.23 -17.13
C ALA A 284 21.39 3.03 -17.13
N LEU A 285 20.72 3.10 -15.97
CA LEU A 285 19.30 2.74 -15.86
C LEU A 285 18.33 3.74 -16.48
N PHE A 286 18.71 5.01 -16.49
CA PHE A 286 17.95 6.04 -17.19
C PHE A 286 18.81 6.47 -18.37
N PRO A 287 18.37 6.23 -19.62
CA PRO A 287 19.08 6.79 -20.76
C PRO A 287 19.14 8.31 -20.53
N THR A 288 20.36 8.86 -20.48
CA THR A 288 20.54 10.31 -20.52
C THR A 288 19.85 10.76 -21.81
N ALA A 289 18.80 11.57 -21.68
CA ALA A 289 18.20 12.23 -22.84
C ALA A 289 19.37 12.86 -23.61
N SER A 290 19.66 12.34 -24.79
CA SER A 290 20.64 12.97 -25.68
C SER A 290 20.12 14.38 -25.91
N PRO A 291 20.94 15.43 -25.73
CA PRO A 291 20.49 16.76 -26.09
C PRO A 291 20.14 16.70 -27.56
N GLN A 292 18.85 16.90 -27.88
CA GLN A 292 18.45 17.16 -29.26
C GLN A 292 19.17 18.45 -29.65
N MET A 293 20.28 18.31 -30.37
CA MET A 293 20.94 19.43 -31.02
C MET A 293 19.95 20.00 -32.02
N ALA A 294 19.39 21.16 -31.69
CA ALA A 294 18.72 22.03 -32.63
C ALA A 294 19.75 22.82 -33.44
#